data_AF-A0A0A2DRP0-F1
#
_entry.id   AF-A0A0A2DRP0-F1
#
_cell.length_a   1.000
_cell.length_b   1.000
_cell.length_c   1.000
_cell.angle_alpha   90.00
_cell.angle_beta   90.00
_cell.angle_gamma   90.00
#
_symmetry.space_group_name_H-M   'P 1'
#
loop_
_entity.id
_entity.type
_entity.pdbx_description
1 polymer ?
#
loop_
_entity_poly.entity_id
_entity_poly.type
_entity_poly.pdbx_seq_one_letter_code
_entity_poly.pdbx_strand_id
1 'polypeptide(L)'
;MDNSKETKQKGVRRGGRQKGSENVITREVRLMIKDFVDNNMETFIQRMNALDEVNYCRTFVAILPYCAPRLQSVQFEDQTIKVKTIEDKLVELSKADNNE
;
A
#
# COMPACT_ATOMS: atom_id res chain seq x y z
N MET A 1 -6.65 -34.10 19.57
CA MET A 1 -5.83 -33.38 20.55
C MET A 1 -4.68 -32.73 19.81
N ASP A 2 -4.46 -31.46 20.13
CA ASP A 2 -3.50 -30.47 19.67
C ASP A 2 -2.34 -30.92 18.75
N ASN A 3 -2.24 -30.30 17.56
CA ASN A 3 -1.04 -30.35 16.73
C ASN A 3 -0.52 -28.91 16.60
N SER A 4 0.14 -28.45 17.67
CA SER A 4 0.68 -27.11 17.78
C SER A 4 1.94 -27.01 16.92
N LYS A 5 1.81 -26.34 15.77
CA LYS A 5 2.94 -26.04 14.86
C LYS A 5 3.98 -25.21 15.60
N GLU A 6 5.16 -25.80 15.79
CA GLU A 6 6.34 -25.13 16.33
C GLU A 6 6.68 -23.88 15.51
N THR A 7 6.51 -22.71 16.13
CA THR A 7 7.00 -21.45 15.57
C THR A 7 8.49 -21.34 15.90
N LYS A 8 9.36 -21.52 14.90
CA LYS A 8 10.80 -21.24 15.00
C LYS A 8 10.99 -19.82 15.55
N GLN A 9 11.46 -19.71 16.80
CA GLN A 9 11.82 -18.45 17.43
C GLN A 9 12.91 -17.77 16.59
N LYS A 10 12.56 -16.67 15.91
CA LYS A 10 13.55 -15.78 15.28
C LYS A 10 14.42 -15.21 16.39
N GLY A 11 15.73 -15.43 16.31
CA GLY A 11 16.70 -14.96 17.31
C GLY A 11 16.46 -13.50 17.70
N VAL A 12 16.31 -13.27 19.01
CA VAL A 12 16.07 -11.94 19.57
C VAL A 12 17.27 -11.05 19.28
N ARG A 13 17.11 -10.05 18.42
CA ARG A 13 18.13 -9.03 18.17
C ARG A 13 18.28 -8.17 19.44
N ARG A 14 19.27 -8.49 20.29
CA ARG A 14 19.52 -7.82 21.59
C ARG A 14 20.31 -6.51 21.49
N GLY A 15 20.61 -6.04 20.28
CA GLY A 15 21.34 -4.79 20.06
C GLY A 15 21.11 -4.27 18.66
N GLY A 16 20.50 -3.09 18.56
CA GLY A 16 20.11 -2.43 17.32
C GLY A 16 18.96 -1.46 17.58
N ARG A 17 18.76 -0.51 16.66
CA ARG A 17 17.63 0.43 16.74
C ARG A 17 16.31 -0.34 16.78
N GLN A 18 15.44 -0.01 17.73
CA GLN A 18 14.13 -0.64 17.88
C GLN A 18 13.32 -0.43 16.59
N LYS A 19 12.66 -1.50 16.11
CA LYS A 19 11.79 -1.44 14.93
C LYS A 19 10.71 -0.39 15.17
N GLY A 20 10.74 0.70 14.41
CA GLY A 20 9.87 1.87 14.60
C GLY A 20 10.57 3.11 15.19
N SER A 21 11.87 3.06 15.52
CA SER A 21 12.59 4.26 15.95
C SER A 21 12.67 5.25 14.79
N GLU A 22 12.07 6.43 14.95
CA GLU A 22 12.14 7.47 13.93
C GLU A 22 13.60 7.91 13.72
N ASN A 23 14.00 8.02 12.45
CA ASN A 23 15.30 8.60 12.12
C ASN A 23 15.22 10.11 12.35
N VAL A 24 15.93 10.61 13.38
CA VAL A 24 15.85 12.02 13.83
C VAL A 24 16.13 12.99 12.67
N ILE A 25 17.17 12.70 11.88
CA ILE A 25 17.54 13.48 10.68
C ILE A 25 16.38 13.51 9.67
N THR A 26 15.76 12.35 9.41
CA THR A 26 14.64 12.25 8.46
C THR A 26 13.34 12.86 9.01
N ARG A 27 13.23 13.02 10.33
CA ARG A 27 12.11 13.72 10.98
C ARG A 27 12.29 15.22 10.86
N GLU A 28 13.47 15.73 11.16
CA GLU A 28 13.80 17.16 11.06
C GLU A 28 13.65 17.67 9.63
N VAL A 29 14.16 16.94 8.64
CA VAL A 29 13.97 17.28 7.22
C VAL A 29 12.48 17.29 6.84
N ARG A 30 11.68 16.34 7.34
CA ARG A 30 10.23 16.33 7.09
C ARG A 30 9.52 17.52 7.72
N LEU A 31 9.91 17.93 8.92
CA LEU A 31 9.36 19.11 9.59
C LEU A 31 9.75 20.39 8.84
N MET A 32 11.02 20.52 8.44
CA MET A 32 11.47 21.66 7.65
C MET A 32 10.74 21.77 6.31
N ILE A 33 10.52 20.64 5.61
CA ILE A 33 9.74 20.61 4.37
C ILE A 33 8.28 21.00 4.65
N LYS A 34 7.68 20.50 5.74
CA LYS A 34 6.32 20.86 6.14
C LYS A 34 6.21 22.36 6.40
N ASP A 35 7.10 22.92 7.22
CA ASP A 35 7.12 24.34 7.54
C ASP A 35 7.35 25.19 6.29
N PHE A 36 8.20 24.72 5.36
CA PHE A 36 8.39 25.37 4.08
C PHE A 36 7.10 25.38 3.24
N VAL A 37 6.38 24.27 3.15
CA VAL A 37 5.11 24.21 2.43
C VAL A 37 4.08 25.13 3.08
N ASP A 38 3.94 25.07 4.41
CA ASP A 38 2.96 25.85 5.17
C ASP A 38 3.20 27.37 4.98
N ASN A 39 4.46 27.81 5.04
CA ASN A 39 4.83 29.21 4.83
C ASN A 39 4.62 29.70 3.38
N ASN A 40 4.67 28.80 2.39
CA ASN A 40 4.45 29.15 1.00
C ASN A 40 2.98 29.10 0.57
N MET A 41 2.06 28.72 1.45
CA MET A 41 0.63 28.65 1.09
C MET A 41 0.06 30.02 0.71
N GLU A 42 0.47 31.09 1.39
CA GLU A 42 -0.01 32.44 1.08
C GLU A 42 0.49 32.93 -0.29
N THR A 43 1.78 32.75 -0.58
CA THR A 43 2.36 33.10 -1.87
C THR A 43 1.81 32.22 -2.99
N PHE A 44 1.48 30.96 -2.69
CA PHE A 44 0.82 30.05 -3.61
C PHE A 44 -0.57 30.55 -4.00
N ILE A 45 -1.40 30.96 -3.05
CA ILE A 45 -2.74 31.52 -3.32
C ILE A 45 -2.63 32.77 -4.20
N GLN A 46 -1.70 33.68 -3.89
CA GLN A 46 -1.48 34.90 -4.67
C GLN A 46 -1.08 34.58 -6.13
N ARG A 47 -0.16 33.63 -6.33
CA ARG A 47 0.26 33.20 -7.67
C ARG A 47 -0.83 32.43 -8.41
N MET A 48 -1.65 31.68 -7.69
CA MET A 48 -2.77 30.95 -8.27
C MET A 48 -3.84 31.91 -8.81
N ASN A 49 -4.13 33.00 -8.11
CA ASN A 49 -5.03 34.05 -8.58
C ASN A 49 -4.47 34.86 -9.77
N ALA A 50 -3.15 34.88 -9.95
CA ALA A 50 -2.47 35.57 -11.06
C ALA A 50 -2.25 34.66 -12.30
N LEU A 51 -2.70 33.42 -12.26
CA LEU A 51 -2.47 32.43 -13.31
C LEU A 51 -3.49 32.57 -14.44
N ASP A 52 -3.07 32.22 -15.66
CA ASP A 52 -3.97 32.13 -16.82
C ASP A 52 -5.10 31.11 -16.59
N GLU A 53 -6.28 31.36 -17.16
CA GLU A 53 -7.52 30.63 -16.86
C GLU A 53 -7.40 29.11 -17.11
N VAL A 54 -6.67 28.73 -18.16
CA VAL A 54 -6.42 27.32 -18.52
C VAL A 54 -5.50 26.66 -17.48
N ASN A 55 -4.45 27.36 -17.07
CA ASN A 55 -3.47 26.86 -16.10
C ASN A 55 -4.06 26.82 -14.69
N TYR A 56 -4.93 27.76 -14.35
CA TYR A 56 -5.70 27.77 -13.10
C TYR A 56 -6.55 26.51 -12.97
N CYS A 57 -7.37 26.22 -13.98
CA CYS A 57 -8.22 25.02 -14.02
C CYS A 57 -7.38 23.74 -13.92
N ARG A 58 -6.27 23.65 -14.67
CA ARG A 58 -5.37 22.49 -14.65
C ARG A 58 -4.76 22.26 -13.27
N THR A 59 -4.30 23.32 -12.62
CA THR A 59 -3.68 23.26 -11.30
C THR A 59 -4.71 22.87 -10.24
N PHE A 60 -5.94 23.39 -10.34
CA PHE A 60 -7.04 23.03 -9.45
C PHE A 60 -7.41 21.54 -9.55
N VAL A 61 -7.54 21.01 -10.78
CA VAL A 61 -7.80 19.57 -11.02
C VAL A 61 -6.67 18.69 -10.49
N ALA A 62 -5.42 19.17 -10.50
CA ALA A 62 -4.28 18.43 -9.95
C ALA A 62 -4.29 18.34 -8.42
N ILE A 63 -4.89 19.34 -7.73
CA ILE A 63 -4.99 19.38 -6.26
C ILE A 63 -6.19 18.55 -5.77
N LEU A 64 -7.27 18.49 -6.54
CA LEU A 64 -8.52 17.79 -6.19
C LEU A 64 -8.33 16.36 -5.61
N PRO A 65 -7.42 15.50 -6.14
CA PRO A 65 -7.19 14.15 -5.62
C PRO A 65 -6.62 14.08 -4.20
N TYR A 66 -6.01 15.16 -3.73
CA TYR A 66 -5.45 15.25 -2.38
C TYR A 66 -6.50 15.72 -1.37
N CYS A 67 -7.52 16.45 -1.83
CA CYS A 67 -8.64 16.89 -0.99
C CYS A 67 -9.78 15.88 -0.95
N ALA A 68 -10.04 15.17 -2.06
CA ALA A 68 -11.14 14.22 -2.18
C ALA A 68 -10.61 12.80 -2.44
N PRO A 69 -11.18 11.78 -1.78
CA PRO A 69 -10.82 10.39 -2.04
C PRO A 69 -11.13 10.05 -3.49
N ARG A 70 -10.13 9.54 -4.22
CA ARG A 70 -10.37 8.98 -5.56
C ARG A 70 -11.21 7.71 -5.43
N LEU A 71 -12.30 7.64 -6.19
CA LEU A 71 -13.04 6.40 -6.37
C LEU A 71 -12.10 5.36 -6.96
N GLN A 72 -11.69 4.39 -6.15
CA GLN A 72 -10.97 3.23 -6.64
C GLN A 72 -11.98 2.35 -7.39
N SER A 73 -11.68 2.00 -8.63
CA SER A 73 -12.39 0.93 -9.31
C SER A 73 -12.13 -0.35 -8.51
N VAL A 74 -13.18 -0.90 -7.89
CA VAL A 74 -13.09 -2.20 -7.27
C VAL A 74 -12.96 -3.22 -8.40
N GLN A 75 -11.73 -3.62 -8.73
CA GLN A 75 -11.50 -4.83 -9.49
C GLN A 75 -11.84 -6.00 -8.54
N PHE A 76 -12.98 -6.64 -8.78
CA PHE A 76 -13.26 -7.94 -8.19
C PHE A 76 -12.30 -8.94 -8.84
N GLU A 77 -11.18 -9.20 -8.17
CA GLU A 77 -10.41 -10.41 -8.44
C GLU A 77 -11.23 -11.57 -7.88
N ASP A 78 -11.98 -12.23 -8.77
CA ASP A 78 -12.68 -13.47 -8.47
C ASP A 78 -11.65 -14.53 -8.09
N GLN A 79 -11.25 -14.56 -6.81
CA GLN A 79 -10.52 -15.67 -6.22
C GLN A 79 -11.54 -16.79 -6.02
N THR A 80 -11.95 -17.39 -7.14
CA THR A 80 -12.67 -18.66 -7.12
C THR A 80 -11.72 -19.69 -6.53
N ILE A 81 -11.88 -19.94 -5.22
CA ILE A 81 -11.24 -21.06 -4.55
C ILE A 81 -11.84 -22.30 -5.23
N LYS A 82 -11.14 -22.85 -6.22
CA LYS A 82 -11.49 -24.13 -6.83
C LYS A 82 -11.25 -25.20 -5.77
N VAL A 83 -12.27 -25.49 -4.97
CA VAL A 83 -12.27 -26.65 -4.09
C VAL A 83 -12.25 -27.86 -5.01
N LYS A 84 -11.12 -28.57 -5.08
CA LYS A 84 -11.03 -29.82 -5.83
C LYS A 84 -12.09 -30.78 -5.30
N THR A 85 -13.04 -31.16 -6.15
CA THR A 85 -14.11 -32.10 -5.80
C THR A 85 -13.50 -33.49 -5.63
N ILE A 86 -14.20 -34.37 -4.91
CA ILE A 86 -13.77 -35.77 -4.72
C ILE A 86 -13.52 -36.45 -6.08
N GLU A 87 -14.32 -36.09 -7.09
CA GLU A 87 -14.20 -36.54 -8.49
C GLU A 87 -12.84 -36.17 -9.11
N ASP A 88 -12.32 -34.96 -8.88
CA ASP A 88 -11.01 -34.54 -9.40
C ASP A 88 -9.88 -35.38 -8.79
N LYS A 89 -10.00 -35.75 -7.51
CA LYS A 89 -9.03 -36.60 -6.82
C LYS A 89 -9.08 -38.05 -7.30
N LEU A 90 -10.28 -38.56 -7.59
CA LEU A 90 -10.48 -39.91 -8.16
C LEU A 90 -9.86 -40.03 -9.56
N VAL A 91 -9.93 -38.97 -10.36
CA VAL A 91 -9.33 -38.92 -11.70
C VAL A 91 -7.80 -38.80 -11.64
N GLU A 92 -7.25 -38.09 -10.66
CA GLU A 92 -5.79 -38.02 -10.45
C GLU A 92 -5.21 -39.38 -10.02
N LEU A 93 -5.90 -40.11 -9.15
CA LEU A 93 -5.50 -41.45 -8.70
C LEU A 93 -5.59 -42.47 -9.84
N SER A 94 -6.68 -42.47 -10.62
CA SER A 94 -6.81 -43.42 -11.74
C SER A 94 -5.77 -43.21 -12.83
N LYS A 95 -5.27 -41.98 -13.03
CA LYS A 95 -4.19 -41.70 -13.97
C LYS A 95 -2.81 -42.13 -13.45
N ALA A 96 -2.62 -42.19 -12.13
CA ALA A 96 -1.37 -42.67 -11.54
C ALA A 96 -1.20 -44.19 -11.69
N ASP A 97 -2.32 -44.94 -11.61
CA ASP A 97 -2.31 -46.41 -11.69
C ASP A 97 -2.16 -46.95 -13.13
N ASN A 98 -2.44 -46.15 -14.15
CA ASN A 98 -2.36 -46.55 -15.57
C ASN A 98 -0.99 -46.31 -16.22
N ASN A 99 0.02 -45.89 -15.45
CA ASN A 99 1.35 -45.53 -15.96
C ASN A 99 2.48 -46.46 -15.44
N GLU A 100 2.11 -47.64 -14.94
CA GLU A 100 2.95 -48.84 -14.79
C GLU A 100 2.59 -49.88 -15.86
#